data_AF-A0A2P8NEU1-F1
#
_entry.id   AF-A0A2P8NEU1-F1
#
_cell.length_a   1.000
_cell.length_b   1.000
_cell.length_c   1.000
_cell.angle_alpha   90.00
_cell.angle_beta   90.00
_cell.angle_gamma   90.00
#
_symmetry.space_group_name_H-M   'P 1'
#
loop_
_entity.id
_entity.type
_entity.pdbx_description
1 polymer ?
#
loop_
_entity_poly.entity_id
_entity_poly.type
_entity_poly.pdbx_seq_one_letter_code
_entity_poly.pdbx_strand_id
1 'polypeptide(L)'
;MGEFLEKAHDDATKLPHFVKRALVRLRDRDLIRQVSSSEEAIAKGDGHLFFTHPDGKAFGTASGLFCIGNGLVEPMGDDLFGTGSQTYRLTKEGRQAAAAFLESGR
;
A
#
# COMPACT_ATOMS: atom_id res chain seq x y z
N MET A 1 14.87 -21.04 -20.56
CA MET A 1 14.79 -19.80 -19.75
C MET A 1 13.32 -19.41 -19.54
N GLY A 2 12.50 -20.26 -18.91
CA GLY A 2 11.07 -20.00 -18.69
C GLY A 2 10.66 -20.15 -17.23
N GLU A 3 11.20 -21.17 -16.55
CA GLU A 3 10.80 -21.52 -15.18
C GLU A 3 11.22 -20.50 -14.10
N PHE A 4 12.27 -19.71 -14.31
CA PHE A 4 12.71 -18.71 -13.31
C PHE A 4 11.82 -17.45 -13.29
N LEU A 5 11.18 -17.13 -14.41
CA LEU A 5 10.29 -15.96 -14.51
C LEU A 5 8.88 -16.28 -14.00
N GLU A 6 8.38 -17.50 -14.22
CA GLU A 6 7.12 -17.95 -13.63
C GLU A 6 7.19 -18.08 -12.11
N LYS A 7 8.31 -18.60 -11.57
CA LYS A 7 8.48 -18.77 -10.12
C LYS A 7 8.53 -17.43 -9.36
N ALA A 8 9.08 -16.38 -9.97
CA ALA A 8 9.11 -15.03 -9.40
C ALA A 8 7.71 -14.38 -9.39
N HIS A 9 6.85 -14.75 -10.35
CA HIS A 9 5.45 -14.32 -10.37
C HIS A 9 4.64 -15.02 -9.28
N ASP A 10 4.91 -16.31 -9.04
CA ASP A 10 4.16 -17.12 -8.07
C ASP A 10 4.47 -16.74 -6.61
N ASP A 11 5.72 -16.40 -6.29
CA ASP A 11 6.11 -15.89 -4.96
C ASP A 11 5.62 -14.45 -4.67
N ALA A 12 5.38 -13.64 -5.72
CA ALA A 12 4.78 -12.31 -5.59
C ALA A 12 3.29 -12.36 -5.13
N THR A 13 2.67 -13.54 -5.20
CA THR A 13 1.25 -13.73 -4.84
C THR A 13 1.02 -13.89 -3.34
N LYS A 14 2.07 -14.09 -2.53
CA LYS A 14 1.93 -14.20 -1.07
C LYS A 14 2.05 -12.84 -0.40
N LEU A 15 1.00 -12.03 -0.58
CA LEU A 15 0.83 -10.81 0.22
C LEU A 15 0.94 -11.15 1.72
N PRO A 16 1.71 -10.37 2.50
CA PRO A 16 1.75 -10.55 3.94
C PRO A 16 0.36 -10.37 4.56
N HIS A 17 0.05 -11.12 5.62
CA HIS A 17 -1.27 -11.07 6.27
C HIS A 17 -1.68 -9.63 6.67
N PHE A 18 -0.73 -8.85 7.19
CA PHE A 18 -0.96 -7.46 7.58
C PHE A 18 -1.27 -6.51 6.41
N VAL A 19 -0.89 -6.87 5.18
CA VAL A 19 -1.17 -6.11 3.96
C VAL A 19 -2.56 -6.42 3.44
N LYS A 20 -2.98 -7.69 3.48
CA LYS A 20 -4.29 -8.14 2.95
C LYS A 20 -5.46 -7.37 3.56
N ARG A 21 -5.53 -7.30 4.89
CA ARG A 21 -6.58 -6.55 5.60
C ARG A 21 -6.47 -5.05 5.36
N ALA A 22 -5.26 -4.54 5.13
CA ALA A 22 -5.04 -3.12 4.87
C ALA A 22 -5.53 -2.72 3.47
N LEU A 23 -5.28 -3.55 2.44
CA LEU A 23 -5.75 -3.31 1.07
C LEU A 23 -7.26 -3.21 0.96
N VAL A 24 -8.01 -4.05 1.70
CA VAL A 24 -9.49 -3.98 1.72
C VAL A 24 -9.97 -2.58 2.13
N ARG A 25 -9.26 -1.91 3.05
CA ARG A 25 -9.62 -0.56 3.49
C ARG A 25 -9.43 0.51 2.41
N LEU A 26 -8.67 0.23 1.37
CA LEU A 26 -8.38 1.15 0.26
C LEU A 26 -9.32 0.96 -0.94
N ARG A 27 -10.28 0.02 -0.91
CA ARG A 27 -11.19 -0.24 -2.04
C ARG A 27 -11.91 1.01 -2.54
N ASP A 28 -12.41 1.80 -1.59
CA ASP A 28 -13.21 3.00 -1.84
C ASP A 28 -12.58 4.23 -1.16
N ARG A 29 -11.26 4.19 -0.92
CA ARG A 29 -10.55 5.21 -0.14
C ARG A 29 -9.15 5.44 -0.68
N ASP A 30 -8.69 6.67 -0.52
CA ASP A 30 -7.32 7.05 -0.87
C ASP A 30 -6.39 6.78 0.32
N LEU A 31 -5.16 6.34 0.02
CA LEU A 31 -4.08 6.25 0.99
C LEU A 31 -3.33 7.57 1.00
N ILE A 32 -3.24 8.21 2.16
CA ILE A 32 -2.50 9.45 2.35
C ILE A 32 -1.20 9.16 3.08
N ARG A 33 -0.11 9.72 2.58
CA ARG A 33 1.23 9.71 3.16
C ARG A 33 1.56 11.11 3.65
N GLN A 34 1.86 11.22 4.94
CA GLN A 34 2.31 12.45 5.57
C GLN A 34 3.72 12.28 6.13
N VAL A 35 4.55 13.31 5.98
CA VAL A 35 5.87 13.36 6.61
C VAL A 35 5.73 13.79 8.06
N SER A 36 6.42 13.11 8.96
CA SER A 36 6.49 13.43 10.39
C SER A 36 7.91 13.29 10.90
N SER A 37 8.37 14.28 11.67
CA SER A 37 9.68 14.29 12.32
C SER A 37 9.66 13.72 13.74
N SER A 38 8.56 13.12 14.18
CA SER A 38 8.51 12.47 15.50
C SER A 38 9.44 11.26 15.54
N GLU A 39 10.10 11.02 16.67
CA GLU A 39 11.00 9.87 16.84
C GLU A 39 10.31 8.55 16.51
N GLU A 40 9.03 8.41 16.88
CA GLU A 40 8.24 7.23 16.56
C GLU A 40 8.02 7.04 15.05
N ALA A 41 7.74 8.12 14.31
CA ALA A 41 7.54 8.05 12.86
C ALA A 41 8.86 7.77 12.12
N ILE A 42 9.97 8.32 12.61
CA ILE A 42 11.30 8.03 12.08
C ILE A 42 11.64 6.56 12.32
N ALA A 43 11.50 6.07 13.56
CA ALA A 43 11.89 4.71 13.93
C ALA A 43 11.03 3.61 13.29
N LYS A 44 9.73 3.85 13.08
CA LYS A 44 8.78 2.83 12.59
C LYS A 44 8.38 3.00 11.13
N GLY A 45 8.70 4.15 10.53
CA GLY A 45 8.06 4.58 9.30
C GLY A 45 8.91 5.38 8.34
N ASP A 46 10.22 5.47 8.58
CA ASP A 46 11.13 6.27 7.76
C ASP A 46 10.66 7.73 7.62
N GLY A 47 10.09 8.27 8.71
CA GLY A 47 9.55 9.62 8.74
C GLY A 47 8.16 9.75 8.09
N HIS A 48 7.46 8.65 7.83
CA HIS A 48 6.13 8.65 7.22
C HIS A 48 5.03 8.09 8.13
N LEU A 49 3.90 8.77 8.12
CA LEU A 49 2.63 8.31 8.68
C LEU A 49 1.62 8.13 7.55
N PHE A 50 0.72 7.17 7.75
CA PHE A 50 -0.28 6.82 6.75
C PHE A 50 -1.68 6.83 7.33
N PHE A 51 -2.65 7.29 6.54
CA PHE A 51 -4.06 7.29 6.90
C PHE A 51 -4.94 7.14 5.67
N THR A 52 -6.20 6.78 5.88
CA THR A 52 -7.20 6.69 4.81
C THR A 52 -8.01 7.98 4.70
N HIS A 53 -8.35 8.39 3.47
CA HIS A 53 -9.26 9.49 3.18
C HIS A 53 -10.57 8.94 2.56
N PRO A 54 -11.77 9.45 2.92
CA PRO A 54 -12.03 10.63 3.75
C PRO A 54 -12.10 10.39 5.26
N ASP A 55 -12.04 9.14 5.72
CA ASP A 55 -12.36 8.82 7.12
C ASP A 55 -11.24 9.12 8.14
N GLY A 56 -10.07 9.56 7.69
CA GLY A 56 -8.94 9.96 8.53
C GLY A 56 -8.33 8.83 9.35
N LYS A 57 -8.68 7.56 9.10
CA LYS A 57 -8.27 6.45 9.97
C LYS A 57 -6.81 6.09 9.73
N ALA A 58 -6.05 5.93 10.81
CA ALA A 58 -4.67 5.46 10.76
C ALA A 58 -4.53 4.18 9.92
N PHE A 59 -3.52 4.15 9.07
CA PHE A 59 -3.15 3.04 8.23
C PHE A 59 -1.76 2.57 8.65
N GLY A 60 -1.57 1.26 8.76
CA GLY A 60 -0.31 0.71 9.28
C GLY A 60 0.86 1.11 8.39
N THR A 61 1.90 1.71 8.96
CA THR A 61 3.02 2.24 8.19
C THR A 61 3.73 1.19 7.34
N ALA A 62 3.99 0.01 7.92
CA ALA A 62 4.57 -1.12 7.19
C ALA A 62 3.68 -1.55 6.00
N SER A 63 2.35 -1.55 6.18
CA SER A 63 1.41 -1.84 5.09
C SER A 63 1.46 -0.76 4.01
N GLY A 64 1.51 0.52 4.39
CA GLY A 64 1.55 1.65 3.45
C GLY A 64 2.80 1.61 2.58
N LEU A 65 3.97 1.47 3.21
CA LEU A 65 5.24 1.32 2.51
C LEU A 65 5.27 0.08 1.61
N PHE A 66 4.74 -1.05 2.08
CA PHE A 66 4.67 -2.26 1.26
C PHE A 66 3.78 -2.06 0.03
N CYS A 67 2.60 -1.47 0.18
CA CYS A 67 1.69 -1.21 -0.93
C CYS A 67 2.34 -0.31 -2.00
N ILE A 68 3.04 0.74 -1.59
CA ILE A 68 3.75 1.65 -2.50
C ILE A 68 4.92 0.93 -3.17
N GLY A 69 5.78 0.28 -2.39
CA GLY A 69 6.98 -0.38 -2.91
C GLY A 69 6.70 -1.56 -3.85
N ASN A 70 5.51 -2.16 -3.76
CA ASN A 70 5.09 -3.29 -4.61
C ASN A 70 4.07 -2.88 -5.70
N GLY A 71 3.82 -1.58 -5.91
CA GLY A 71 2.91 -1.12 -6.97
C GLY A 71 1.44 -1.54 -6.78
N LEU A 72 1.03 -1.84 -5.56
CA LEU A 72 -0.38 -2.14 -5.23
C LEU A 72 -1.22 -0.85 -5.16
N VAL A 73 -0.55 0.29 -5.05
CA VAL A 73 -1.12 1.62 -5.18
C VAL A 73 -0.28 2.45 -6.16
N GLU A 74 -0.94 3.37 -6.84
CA GLU A 74 -0.33 4.33 -7.75
C GLU A 74 -0.43 5.76 -7.19
N PRO A 75 0.58 6.61 -7.43
CA PRO A 75 0.57 8.01 -7.01
C PRO A 75 -0.47 8.80 -7.82
N MET A 76 -1.11 9.77 -7.18
CA MET A 76 -2.03 10.68 -7.86
C MET A 76 -1.34 11.91 -8.49
N GLY A 77 -0.03 12.09 -8.27
CA GLY A 77 0.73 13.22 -8.81
C GLY A 77 0.38 14.54 -8.12
N ASP A 78 0.06 14.49 -6.83
CA ASP A 78 -0.32 15.63 -6.00
C ASP A 78 0.87 16.28 -5.27
N ASP A 79 2.09 15.90 -5.64
CA ASP A 79 3.27 16.53 -5.08
C ASP A 79 3.68 17.77 -5.88
N LEU A 80 4.25 18.75 -5.18
CA LEU A 80 4.64 20.03 -5.78
C LEU A 80 5.97 19.95 -6.54
N PHE A 81 6.76 18.89 -6.33
CA PHE A 81 8.16 18.82 -6.76
C PHE A 81 8.50 17.60 -7.61
N GLY A 82 7.53 16.73 -7.95
CA GLY A 82 7.75 15.52 -8.74
C GLY A 82 8.68 14.49 -8.09
N THR A 83 8.93 14.58 -6.79
CA THR A 83 9.76 13.67 -5.99
C THR A 83 8.96 12.59 -5.27
N GLY A 84 7.63 12.62 -5.33
CA GLY A 84 6.76 11.61 -4.74
C GLY A 84 5.26 11.88 -4.95
N SER A 85 4.43 11.38 -4.04
CA SER A 85 2.99 11.71 -3.95
C SER A 85 2.61 11.74 -2.47
N GLN A 86 1.62 12.54 -2.10
CA GLN A 86 0.97 12.44 -0.80
C GLN A 86 -0.25 11.54 -0.88
N THR A 87 -0.93 11.47 -2.03
CA THR A 87 -2.13 10.68 -2.23
C THR A 87 -1.89 9.53 -3.18
N TYR A 88 -2.37 8.35 -2.79
CA TYR A 88 -2.24 7.12 -3.55
C TYR A 88 -3.59 6.41 -3.68
N ARG A 89 -3.79 5.74 -4.83
CA ARG A 89 -5.00 4.94 -5.14
C ARG A 89 -4.65 3.51 -5.46
N LEU A 90 -5.56 2.57 -5.19
CA LEU A 90 -5.34 1.19 -5.61
C LEU A 90 -5.12 1.09 -7.13
N THR A 91 -4.13 0.30 -7.51
CA THR A 91 -3.97 -0.14 -8.91
C THR A 91 -4.98 -1.23 -9.26
N LYS A 92 -4.99 -1.68 -10.51
CA LYS A 92 -5.79 -2.83 -10.92
C LYS A 92 -5.38 -4.09 -10.15
N GLU A 93 -4.09 -4.28 -9.98
CA GLU A 93 -3.45 -5.39 -9.27
C GLU A 93 -3.81 -5.33 -7.78
N GLY A 94 -3.72 -4.15 -7.16
CA GLY A 94 -4.13 -3.92 -5.77
C GLY A 94 -5.62 -4.21 -5.55
N ARG A 95 -6.50 -3.85 -6.50
CA ARG A 95 -7.93 -4.19 -6.45
C ARG A 95 -8.18 -5.69 -6.52
N GLN A 96 -7.49 -6.40 -7.42
CA GLN A 96 -7.60 -7.86 -7.55
C GLN A 96 -7.13 -8.57 -6.28
N ALA A 97 -6.01 -8.13 -5.71
CA ALA A 97 -5.49 -8.62 -4.44
C ALA A 97 -6.50 -8.45 -3.27
N ALA A 98 -7.15 -7.28 -3.19
CA ALA A 98 -8.16 -7.02 -2.17
C ALA A 98 -9.40 -7.91 -2.36
N ALA A 99 -9.87 -8.09 -3.60
CA ALA A 99 -11.00 -8.95 -3.93
C ALA A 99 -10.75 -10.41 -3.58
N ALA A 100 -9.61 -10.95 -4.01
CA ALA A 100 -9.21 -12.34 -3.73
C ALA A 100 -9.14 -12.64 -2.22
N PHE A 101 -8.74 -11.67 -1.40
CA PHE A 101 -8.74 -11.85 0.05
C PHE A 101 -10.16 -11.98 0.63
N LEU A 102 -11.09 -11.11 0.21
CA LEU A 102 -12.49 -11.16 0.66
C LEU A 102 -13.18 -12.46 0.24
N GLU A 103 -12.93 -12.92 -0.99
CA GLU A 103 -13.46 -14.19 -1.52
C GLU A 103 -12.91 -15.40 -0.76
N SER A 104 -11.71 -15.28 -0.16
CA SER A 104 -11.13 -16.36 0.64
C SER A 104 -11.81 -16.58 2.01
N GLY A 105 -12.78 -15.75 2.39
CA GLY A 105 -13.54 -15.87 3.63
C GLY A 105 -12.70 -15.67 4.91
N ARG A 106 -11.52 -15.04 4.77
CA ARG A 106 -10.56 -14.77 5.85
C ARG A 106 -10.54 -13.30 6.26
#